data_AF-A0A2N4S7N5-F1
#
_entry.id   AF-A0A2N4S7N5-F1
#
_cell.length_a   1.000
_cell.length_b   1.000
_cell.length_c   1.000
_cell.angle_alpha   90.00
_cell.angle_beta   90.00
_cell.angle_gamma   90.00
#
_symmetry.space_group_name_H-M   'P 1'
#
loop_
_entity.id
_entity.type
_entity.pdbx_description
1 polymer ?
#
loop_
_entity_poly.entity_id
_entity_poly.type
_entity_poly.pdbx_seq_one_letter_code
_entity_poly.pdbx_strand_id
1 'polypeptide(L)'
;MKNECLNCACVMKSMQSLKSCQLEQLESNHAVVQFRKGDPIIKQGMFSTNVVFLKSGLVKIHITGPYHEQIVRLAKAPTYLGLPTTIGDKINQYSVTAVQDSEVCFIDLNIFKRVLEENKDFSSHIILELCKSELESYRRCANRTQKQTRGNLADVLLDLSENVFESAEFVLPISQSDIGNLVDASRESVNRLLSELMNDGIIRMEGRKIEILNKSSLQLISQNG
;
A
#
# COMPACT_ATOMS: atom_id res chain seq x y z
N MET A 1 -5.21 -19.17 20.96
CA MET A 1 -4.43 -17.99 20.53
C MET A 1 -2.90 -18.19 20.64
N LYS A 2 -2.34 -19.42 20.54
CA LYS A 2 -0.88 -19.66 20.69
C LYS A 2 -0.10 -19.90 19.38
N ASN A 3 -0.75 -19.88 18.21
CA ASN A 3 -0.13 -20.28 16.94
C ASN A 3 -0.33 -19.25 15.80
N GLU A 4 -0.79 -18.03 16.08
CA GLU A 4 -1.11 -17.08 15.01
C GLU A 4 0.13 -16.47 14.36
N CYS A 5 1.24 -16.25 15.09
CA CYS A 5 2.45 -15.70 14.48
C CYS A 5 3.31 -16.73 13.76
N LEU A 6 3.34 -17.99 14.24
CA LEU A 6 4.05 -19.09 13.57
C LEU A 6 3.64 -19.27 12.10
N ASN A 7 2.38 -18.97 11.76
CA ASN A 7 1.88 -18.99 10.39
C ASN A 7 1.56 -17.58 9.84
N CYS A 8 2.00 -16.51 10.53
CA CYS A 8 1.69 -15.13 10.12
C CYS A 8 2.57 -14.70 8.97
N ALA A 9 1.97 -14.10 7.94
CA ALA A 9 2.69 -13.55 6.80
C ALA A 9 3.82 -12.56 7.19
N CYS A 10 3.66 -11.86 8.34
CA CYS A 10 4.67 -10.98 8.95
C CYS A 10 5.98 -11.70 9.22
N VAL A 11 5.84 -12.92 9.72
CA VAL A 11 6.92 -13.79 10.11
C VAL A 11 7.34 -14.63 8.90
N MET A 12 6.41 -15.13 8.08
CA MET A 12 6.70 -15.97 6.92
C MET A 12 7.62 -15.29 5.88
N LYS A 13 7.44 -13.99 5.63
CA LYS A 13 8.35 -13.21 4.76
C LYS A 13 9.77 -13.07 5.33
N SER A 14 9.90 -13.27 6.63
CA SER A 14 11.14 -13.17 7.41
C SER A 14 11.53 -14.52 8.05
N MET A 15 10.87 -15.62 7.69
CA MET A 15 10.83 -16.84 8.53
C MET A 15 12.12 -17.63 8.48
N GLN A 16 12.84 -17.55 7.36
CA GLN A 16 14.16 -18.19 7.23
C GLN A 16 15.17 -17.61 8.24
N SER A 17 14.82 -16.50 8.88
CA SER A 17 15.72 -15.71 9.71
C SER A 17 15.39 -15.78 11.21
N LEU A 18 14.12 -15.89 11.60
CA LEU A 18 13.69 -15.75 13.01
C LEU A 18 13.87 -17.04 13.83
N LYS A 19 14.51 -16.94 15.00
CA LYS A 19 14.62 -18.05 15.97
C LYS A 19 13.32 -18.22 16.78
N SER A 20 13.08 -19.41 17.31
CA SER A 20 11.89 -19.73 18.13
C SER A 20 11.64 -18.74 19.28
N CYS A 21 12.69 -18.36 20.02
CA CYS A 21 12.59 -17.36 21.11
C CYS A 21 12.12 -15.97 20.63
N GLN A 22 12.52 -15.55 19.43
CA GLN A 22 12.11 -14.26 18.86
C GLN A 22 10.65 -14.29 18.38
N LEU A 23 10.20 -15.46 17.92
CA LEU A 23 8.79 -15.68 17.57
C LEU A 23 7.89 -15.58 18.81
N GLU A 24 8.29 -16.20 19.92
CA GLU A 24 7.55 -16.10 21.19
C GLU A 24 7.45 -14.67 21.73
N GLN A 25 8.53 -13.88 21.55
CA GLN A 25 8.53 -12.46 21.91
C GLN A 25 7.53 -11.66 21.08
N LEU A 26 7.47 -11.87 19.76
CA LEU A 26 6.48 -11.23 18.89
C LEU A 26 5.06 -11.70 19.22
N GLU A 27 4.87 -13.00 19.47
CA GLU A 27 3.56 -13.57 19.84
C GLU A 27 2.97 -12.93 21.09
N SER A 28 3.81 -12.63 22.07
CA SER A 28 3.35 -12.08 23.36
C SER A 28 3.14 -10.56 23.35
N ASN A 29 3.62 -9.86 22.31
CA ASN A 29 3.67 -8.39 22.26
C ASN A 29 3.08 -7.82 20.97
N HIS A 30 2.01 -8.43 20.49
CA HIS A 30 1.25 -7.91 19.37
C HIS A 30 -0.26 -7.94 19.63
N ALA A 31 -0.99 -7.10 18.92
CA ALA A 31 -2.44 -7.09 18.91
C ALA A 31 -2.93 -7.16 17.46
N VAL A 32 -3.79 -8.14 17.17
CA VAL A 32 -4.45 -8.26 15.88
C VAL A 32 -5.82 -7.57 15.95
N VAL A 33 -6.07 -6.67 15.01
CA VAL A 33 -7.31 -5.89 14.93
C VAL A 33 -7.86 -5.98 13.51
N GLN A 34 -9.17 -6.16 13.40
CA GLN A 34 -9.91 -6.16 12.14
C GLN A 34 -10.40 -4.74 11.84
N PHE A 35 -10.18 -4.28 10.62
CA PHE A 35 -10.61 -2.98 10.12
C PHE A 35 -11.56 -3.19 8.96
N ARG A 36 -12.68 -2.46 8.95
CA ARG A 36 -13.59 -2.43 7.81
C ARG A 36 -13.09 -1.45 6.76
N LYS A 37 -13.57 -1.61 5.53
CA LYS A 37 -13.39 -0.59 4.49
C LYS A 37 -13.78 0.81 5.02
N GLY A 38 -12.84 1.74 4.92
CA GLY A 38 -12.98 3.14 5.37
C GLY A 38 -12.38 3.44 6.73
N ASP A 39 -12.03 2.43 7.52
CA ASP A 39 -11.51 2.66 8.87
C ASP A 39 -10.06 3.19 8.83
N PRO A 40 -9.73 4.22 9.65
CA PRO A 40 -8.37 4.71 9.79
C PRO A 40 -7.54 3.75 10.65
N ILE A 41 -6.39 3.32 10.12
CA ILE A 41 -5.42 2.45 10.81
C ILE A 41 -4.31 3.29 11.45
N ILE A 42 -3.80 4.27 10.70
CA ILE A 42 -2.78 5.24 11.15
C ILE A 42 -3.33 6.63 10.84
N LYS A 43 -3.14 7.59 11.74
CA LYS A 43 -3.57 8.96 11.55
C LYS A 43 -2.39 9.92 11.64
N GLN A 44 -2.23 10.75 10.61
CA GLN A 44 -1.23 11.81 10.54
C GLN A 44 -1.32 12.74 11.76
N GLY A 45 -0.18 13.16 12.28
CA GLY A 45 -0.03 14.01 13.47
C GLY A 45 -0.23 13.29 14.80
N MET A 46 -0.64 12.01 14.79
CA MET A 46 -0.76 11.24 16.03
C MET A 46 0.55 10.56 16.40
N PHE A 47 0.74 10.37 17.71
CA PHE A 47 1.87 9.61 18.22
C PHE A 47 1.71 8.12 17.89
N SER A 48 2.82 7.47 17.53
CA SER A 48 2.87 6.03 17.27
C SER A 48 3.86 5.36 18.20
N THR A 49 3.40 4.29 18.86
CA THR A 49 4.24 3.42 19.71
C THR A 49 4.36 2.01 19.14
N ASN A 50 3.71 1.72 18.01
CA ASN A 50 3.60 0.38 17.45
C ASN A 50 3.99 0.39 15.98
N VAL A 51 4.77 -0.61 15.57
CA VAL A 51 4.95 -0.94 14.16
C VAL A 51 3.69 -1.64 13.67
N VAL A 52 3.22 -1.26 12.49
CA VAL A 52 1.97 -1.78 11.93
C VAL A 52 2.30 -2.75 10.81
N PHE A 53 1.70 -3.93 10.84
CA PHE A 53 1.83 -4.93 9.79
C PHE A 53 0.45 -5.30 9.24
N LEU A 54 0.26 -5.11 7.94
CA LEU A 54 -0.95 -5.49 7.25
C LEU A 54 -0.90 -6.98 6.90
N LYS A 55 -1.69 -7.80 7.59
CA LYS A 55 -1.76 -9.27 7.38
C LYS A 55 -2.57 -9.62 6.14
N SER A 56 -3.72 -8.98 5.97
CA SER A 56 -4.61 -9.15 4.82
C SER A 56 -5.32 -7.84 4.48
N GLY A 57 -5.80 -7.74 3.24
CA GLY A 57 -6.52 -6.56 2.75
C GLY A 57 -5.65 -5.59 1.94
N LEU A 58 -6.18 -4.38 1.76
CA LEU A 58 -5.61 -3.33 0.94
C LEU A 58 -5.87 -1.99 1.62
N VAL A 59 -4.85 -1.14 1.69
CA VAL A 59 -4.93 0.17 2.34
C VAL A 59 -4.47 1.28 1.40
N LYS A 60 -4.97 2.50 1.61
CA LYS A 60 -4.41 3.71 1.02
C LYS A 60 -3.51 4.42 2.03
N ILE A 61 -2.33 4.84 1.57
CA ILE A 61 -1.42 5.72 2.31
C ILE A 61 -1.60 7.12 1.76
N HIS A 62 -1.94 8.06 2.63
CA HIS A 62 -2.32 9.41 2.20
C HIS A 62 -1.87 10.48 3.19
N ILE A 63 -1.65 11.68 2.66
CA ILE A 63 -1.24 12.86 3.42
C ILE A 63 -2.31 13.91 3.22
N THR A 64 -2.81 14.47 4.31
CA THR A 64 -3.72 15.61 4.26
C THR A 64 -2.88 16.88 4.21
N GLY A 65 -2.94 17.58 3.07
CA GLY A 65 -2.34 18.90 2.89
C GLY A 65 -3.28 20.04 3.26
N PRO A 66 -2.86 21.30 3.07
CA PRO A 66 -3.67 22.47 3.40
C PRO A 66 -4.92 22.63 2.52
N TYR A 67 -4.91 22.08 1.31
CA TYR A 67 -6.00 22.24 0.33
C TYR A 67 -6.74 20.94 0.01
N HIS A 68 -6.04 19.81 -0.05
CA HIS A 68 -6.65 18.52 -0.36
C HIS A 68 -5.88 17.34 0.25
N GLU A 69 -6.51 16.17 0.22
CA GLU A 69 -5.86 14.90 0.50
C GLU A 69 -5.05 14.45 -0.72
N GLN A 70 -3.83 13.98 -0.49
CA GLN A 70 -3.01 13.34 -1.51
C GLN A 70 -2.85 11.86 -1.17
N ILE A 71 -3.31 10.97 -2.03
CA ILE A 71 -2.98 9.55 -1.90
C ILE A 71 -1.61 9.34 -2.52
N VAL A 72 -0.68 8.83 -1.71
CA VAL A 72 0.71 8.59 -2.10
C VAL A 72 0.84 7.27 -2.84
N ARG A 73 0.22 6.21 -2.30
CA ARG A 73 0.16 4.87 -2.90
C ARG A 73 -0.92 4.00 -2.26
N LEU A 74 -1.25 2.92 -2.94
CA LEU A 74 -1.95 1.77 -2.34
C LEU A 74 -0.90 0.77 -1.81
N ALA A 75 -1.24 0.05 -0.76
CA ALA A 75 -0.38 -0.97 -0.18
C ALA A 75 -1.18 -2.25 0.07
N LYS A 76 -0.82 -3.31 -0.65
CA LYS A 76 -1.44 -4.64 -0.56
C LYS A 76 -0.74 -5.47 0.50
N ALA A 77 -1.52 -6.24 1.25
CA ALA A 77 -1.00 -7.23 2.17
C ALA A 77 -0.24 -8.36 1.43
N PRO A 78 0.76 -9.00 2.05
CA PRO A 78 1.33 -8.70 3.36
C PRO A 78 2.42 -7.63 3.27
N THR A 79 2.38 -6.59 4.12
CA THR A 79 3.40 -5.54 4.12
C THR A 79 3.47 -4.79 5.45
N TYR A 80 4.64 -4.21 5.75
CA TYR A 80 4.81 -3.31 6.87
C TYR A 80 4.34 -1.89 6.51
N LEU A 81 3.68 -1.25 7.46
CA LEU A 81 3.15 0.10 7.38
C LEU A 81 3.76 0.94 8.51
N GLY A 82 3.95 2.23 8.27
CA GLY A 82 4.40 3.13 9.34
C GLY A 82 5.87 2.97 9.75
N LEU A 83 6.68 2.13 9.09
CA LEU A 83 8.10 1.93 9.47
C LEU A 83 8.92 3.23 9.45
N PRO A 84 8.92 4.05 8.38
CA PRO A 84 9.72 5.27 8.33
C PRO A 84 9.38 6.23 9.47
N THR A 85 8.09 6.29 9.81
CA THR A 85 7.61 7.14 10.89
C THR A 85 7.94 6.55 12.25
N THR A 86 7.58 5.31 12.54
CA THR A 86 7.62 4.76 13.90
C THR A 86 9.05 4.47 14.38
N ILE A 87 9.98 4.21 13.45
CA ILE A 87 11.39 3.97 13.79
C ILE A 87 12.17 5.29 13.89
N GLY A 88 11.96 6.21 12.94
CA GLY A 88 12.72 7.45 12.82
C GLY A 88 12.15 8.65 13.59
N ASP A 89 10.85 8.67 13.83
CA ASP A 89 10.10 9.69 14.57
C ASP A 89 9.13 8.97 15.55
N LYS A 90 8.39 9.71 16.35
CA LYS A 90 7.26 9.17 17.11
C LYS A 90 5.92 9.74 16.65
N ILE A 91 5.91 10.64 15.67
CA ILE A 91 4.70 11.29 15.14
C ILE A 91 4.45 10.83 13.71
N ASN A 92 3.27 10.27 13.45
CA ASN A 92 2.80 9.85 12.12
C ASN A 92 2.84 11.00 11.11
N GLN A 93 3.64 10.85 10.06
CA GLN A 93 3.78 11.84 8.99
C GLN A 93 2.73 11.68 7.88
N TYR A 94 1.99 10.58 7.90
CA TYR A 94 0.91 10.27 6.98
C TYR A 94 -0.18 9.44 7.67
N SER A 95 -1.33 9.35 7.01
CA SER A 95 -2.44 8.51 7.42
C SER A 95 -2.48 7.23 6.59
N VAL A 96 -3.07 6.18 7.15
CA VAL A 96 -3.35 4.92 6.48
C VAL A 96 -4.80 4.54 6.73
N THR A 97 -5.55 4.27 5.68
CA THR A 97 -6.97 3.92 5.75
C THR A 97 -7.24 2.65 4.96
N ALA A 98 -8.02 1.74 5.54
CA ALA A 98 -8.44 0.51 4.86
C ALA A 98 -9.33 0.84 3.65
N VAL A 99 -9.03 0.28 2.47
CA VAL A 99 -9.89 0.40 1.26
C VAL A 99 -10.67 -0.88 0.98
N GLN A 100 -10.35 -1.95 1.71
CA GLN A 100 -11.06 -3.22 1.81
C GLN A 100 -10.98 -3.69 3.27
N ASP A 101 -11.82 -4.64 3.66
CA ASP A 101 -11.73 -5.26 4.97
C ASP A 101 -10.32 -5.86 5.15
N SER A 102 -9.69 -5.52 6.26
CA SER A 102 -8.26 -5.70 6.47
C SER A 102 -7.97 -6.21 7.88
N GLU A 103 -7.02 -7.14 7.97
CA GLU A 103 -6.49 -7.61 9.25
C GLU A 103 -5.12 -6.98 9.49
N VAL A 104 -4.95 -6.31 10.62
CA VAL A 104 -3.75 -5.56 10.94
C VAL A 104 -3.18 -6.02 12.27
N CYS A 105 -1.87 -6.20 12.31
CA CYS A 105 -1.11 -6.54 13.50
C CYS A 105 -0.35 -5.29 13.98
N PHE A 106 -0.55 -4.90 15.22
CA PHE A 106 0.22 -3.87 15.90
C PHE A 106 1.28 -4.54 16.77
N ILE A 107 2.56 -4.24 16.52
CA ILE A 107 3.71 -4.82 17.21
C ILE A 107 4.36 -3.73 18.04
N ASP A 108 4.63 -3.99 19.32
CA ASP A 108 5.33 -3.02 20.18
C ASP A 108 6.69 -2.62 19.56
N LEU A 109 6.95 -1.31 19.50
CA LEU A 109 8.16 -0.78 18.87
C LEU A 109 9.45 -1.26 19.54
N ASN A 110 9.47 -1.41 20.87
CA ASN A 110 10.68 -1.82 21.58
C ASN A 110 10.99 -3.29 21.30
N ILE A 111 9.95 -4.13 21.22
CA ILE A 111 10.11 -5.53 20.81
C ILE A 111 10.57 -5.61 19.37
N PHE A 112 9.96 -4.83 18.46
CA PHE A 112 10.40 -4.80 17.06
C PHE A 112 11.89 -4.41 16.93
N LYS A 113 12.32 -3.37 17.66
CA LYS A 113 13.73 -2.94 17.71
C LYS A 113 14.66 -4.02 18.26
N ARG A 114 14.26 -4.70 19.33
CA ARG A 114 15.04 -5.82 19.88
C ARG A 114 15.20 -6.95 18.87
N VAL A 115 14.13 -7.32 18.18
CA VAL A 115 14.19 -8.37 17.14
C VAL A 115 15.12 -7.94 16.00
N LEU A 116 15.11 -6.68 15.58
CA LEU A 116 16.08 -6.15 14.61
C LEU A 116 17.53 -6.30 15.11
N GLU A 117 17.81 -5.91 16.36
CA GLU A 117 19.17 -5.98 16.94
C GLU A 117 19.68 -7.41 17.09
N GLU A 118 18.82 -8.33 17.51
CA GLU A 118 19.17 -9.73 17.74
C GLU A 118 19.20 -10.56 16.45
N ASN A 119 18.60 -10.07 15.36
CA ASN A 119 18.44 -10.81 14.12
C ASN A 119 18.92 -10.03 12.89
N LYS A 120 20.16 -10.32 12.48
CA LYS A 120 20.80 -9.66 11.32
C LYS A 120 20.06 -9.89 10.01
N ASP A 121 19.51 -11.08 9.81
CA ASP A 121 18.82 -11.41 8.57
C ASP A 121 17.46 -10.71 8.49
N PHE A 122 16.72 -10.65 9.61
CA PHE A 122 15.50 -9.84 9.71
C PHE A 122 15.78 -8.36 9.46
N SER A 123 16.80 -7.81 10.09
CA SER A 123 17.26 -6.44 9.85
C SER A 123 17.59 -6.18 8.38
N SER A 124 18.34 -7.10 7.75
CA SER A 124 18.68 -6.99 6.33
C SER A 124 17.45 -7.03 5.44
N HIS A 125 16.46 -7.87 5.76
CA HIS A 125 15.18 -7.92 5.06
C HIS A 125 14.40 -6.60 5.16
N ILE A 126 14.30 -6.02 6.36
CA ILE A 126 13.62 -4.74 6.58
C ILE A 126 14.33 -3.60 5.83
N ILE A 127 15.66 -3.57 5.85
CA ILE A 127 16.44 -2.58 5.09
C ILE A 127 16.16 -2.71 3.59
N LEU A 128 16.18 -3.93 3.04
CA LEU A 128 15.88 -4.16 1.62
C LEU A 128 14.46 -3.72 1.24
N GLU A 129 13.47 -3.99 2.09
CA GLU A 129 12.09 -3.54 1.88
C GLU A 129 11.97 -2.01 1.89
N LEU A 130 12.66 -1.34 2.83
CA LEU A 130 12.71 0.12 2.87
C LEU A 130 13.38 0.70 1.61
N CYS A 131 14.50 0.13 1.16
CA CYS A 131 15.16 0.55 -0.07
C CYS A 131 14.26 0.39 -1.31
N LYS A 132 13.53 -0.72 -1.42
CA LYS A 132 12.56 -0.92 -2.53
C LYS A 132 11.45 0.13 -2.48
N SER A 133 10.84 0.33 -1.31
CA SER A 133 9.78 1.33 -1.13
C SER A 133 10.25 2.75 -1.44
N GLU A 134 11.50 3.10 -1.09
CA GLU A 134 12.09 4.40 -1.36
C GLU A 134 12.30 4.62 -2.87
N LEU A 135 12.90 3.62 -3.55
CA LEU A 135 13.11 3.67 -5.00
C LEU A 135 11.79 3.79 -5.77
N GLU A 136 10.76 3.07 -5.36
CA GLU A 136 9.42 3.22 -5.93
C GLU A 136 8.84 4.61 -5.70
N SER A 137 9.09 5.20 -4.53
CA SER A 137 8.60 6.54 -4.20
C SER A 137 9.28 7.61 -5.05
N TYR A 138 10.59 7.46 -5.32
CA TYR A 138 11.29 8.32 -6.30
C TYR A 138 10.73 8.16 -7.71
N ARG A 139 10.48 6.93 -8.17
CA ARG A 139 9.85 6.69 -9.48
C ARG A 139 8.47 7.33 -9.58
N ARG A 140 7.62 7.18 -8.55
CA ARG A 140 6.29 7.81 -8.51
C ARG A 140 6.39 9.34 -8.51
N CYS A 141 7.33 9.91 -7.77
CA CYS A 141 7.57 11.35 -7.77
C CYS A 141 7.97 11.86 -9.16
N ALA A 142 8.91 11.18 -9.82
CA ALA A 142 9.32 11.51 -11.19
C ALA A 142 8.13 11.37 -12.17
N ASN A 143 7.41 10.24 -12.16
CA ASN A 143 6.27 10.02 -13.05
C ASN A 143 5.19 11.10 -12.89
N ARG A 144 4.85 11.50 -11.66
CA ARG A 144 3.85 12.56 -11.41
C ARG A 144 4.21 13.90 -12.05
N THR A 145 5.49 14.23 -12.13
CA THR A 145 5.96 15.51 -12.68
C THR A 145 6.23 15.46 -14.17
N GLN A 146 6.52 14.27 -14.71
CA GLN A 146 6.94 14.09 -16.10
C GLN A 146 5.84 13.56 -17.02
N LYS A 147 4.86 12.83 -16.47
CA LYS A 147 3.74 12.25 -17.22
C LYS A 147 2.49 13.11 -17.12
N GLN A 148 1.66 13.06 -18.14
CA GLN A 148 0.31 13.61 -18.09
C GLN A 148 -0.61 12.71 -17.25
N THR A 149 -1.77 13.24 -16.86
CA THR A 149 -2.77 12.50 -16.09
C THR A 149 -3.17 11.18 -16.76
N ARG A 150 -3.20 11.14 -18.10
CA ARG A 150 -3.56 9.94 -18.85
C ARG A 150 -2.54 8.82 -18.64
N GLY A 151 -1.24 9.13 -18.70
CA GLY A 151 -0.16 8.16 -18.40
C GLY A 151 -0.19 7.71 -16.94
N ASN A 152 -0.39 8.65 -16.00
CA ASN A 152 -0.51 8.32 -14.57
C ASN A 152 -1.73 7.43 -14.27
N LEU A 153 -2.86 7.64 -14.94
CA LEU A 153 -4.03 6.75 -14.82
C LEU A 153 -3.72 5.35 -15.35
N ALA A 154 -3.00 5.25 -16.48
CA ALA A 154 -2.58 3.96 -17.01
C ALA A 154 -1.62 3.23 -16.06
N ASP A 155 -0.66 3.94 -15.45
CA ASP A 155 0.23 3.40 -14.41
C ASP A 155 -0.59 2.80 -13.25
N VAL A 156 -1.61 3.51 -12.76
CA VAL A 156 -2.46 3.04 -11.66
C VAL A 156 -3.25 1.78 -12.05
N LEU A 157 -3.83 1.74 -13.25
CA LEU A 157 -4.58 0.57 -13.72
C LEU A 157 -3.68 -0.65 -13.93
N LEU A 158 -2.46 -0.44 -14.43
CA LEU A 158 -1.45 -1.50 -14.57
C LEU A 158 -0.99 -2.00 -13.21
N ASP A 159 -0.69 -1.11 -12.25
CA ASP A 159 -0.30 -1.49 -10.89
C ASP A 159 -1.40 -2.30 -10.18
N LEU A 160 -2.66 -1.88 -10.32
CA LEU A 160 -3.80 -2.62 -9.80
C LEU A 160 -3.90 -4.01 -10.43
N SER A 161 -3.71 -4.12 -11.75
CA SER A 161 -3.78 -5.40 -12.46
C SER A 161 -2.62 -6.34 -12.14
N GLU A 162 -1.39 -5.83 -12.14
CA GLU A 162 -0.17 -6.64 -12.08
C GLU A 162 0.26 -6.95 -10.65
N ASN A 163 0.21 -5.95 -9.76
CA ASN A 163 0.78 -6.05 -8.41
C ASN A 163 -0.29 -6.25 -7.35
N VAL A 164 -1.50 -5.70 -7.55
CA VAL A 164 -2.56 -5.77 -6.54
C VAL A 164 -3.50 -6.95 -6.75
N PHE A 165 -4.05 -7.13 -7.95
CA PHE A 165 -5.04 -8.19 -8.19
C PHE A 165 -4.48 -9.38 -8.96
N GLU A 166 -3.30 -9.22 -9.58
CA GLU A 166 -2.65 -10.25 -10.40
C GLU A 166 -3.62 -10.80 -11.47
N SER A 167 -4.47 -9.93 -12.00
CA SER A 167 -5.59 -10.24 -12.89
C SER A 167 -5.85 -9.07 -13.84
N ALA A 168 -6.22 -9.37 -15.09
CA ALA A 168 -6.69 -8.37 -16.04
C ALA A 168 -8.07 -7.80 -15.67
N GLU A 169 -8.83 -8.53 -14.85
CA GLU A 169 -10.15 -8.15 -14.39
C GLU A 169 -10.15 -7.97 -12.87
N PHE A 170 -10.64 -6.81 -12.40
CA PHE A 170 -10.67 -6.48 -10.98
C PHE A 170 -11.75 -5.44 -10.65
N VAL A 171 -12.10 -5.36 -9.37
CA VAL A 171 -13.01 -4.33 -8.86
C VAL A 171 -12.18 -3.20 -8.28
N LEU A 172 -12.40 -1.97 -8.75
CA LEU A 172 -11.73 -0.79 -8.23
C LEU A 172 -11.93 -0.69 -6.70
N PRO A 173 -10.85 -0.78 -5.91
CA PRO A 173 -10.95 -0.78 -4.46
C PRO A 173 -11.26 0.62 -3.92
N ILE A 174 -10.92 1.64 -4.71
CA ILE A 174 -11.01 3.06 -4.38
C ILE A 174 -12.01 3.79 -5.27
N SER A 175 -12.47 4.96 -4.84
CA SER A 175 -13.38 5.78 -5.63
C SER A 175 -12.65 6.50 -6.77
N GLN A 176 -13.39 7.02 -7.76
CA GLN A 176 -12.80 7.89 -8.79
C GLN A 176 -12.19 9.17 -8.20
N SER A 177 -12.70 9.65 -7.05
CA SER A 177 -12.10 10.78 -6.33
C SER A 177 -10.76 10.39 -5.72
N ASP A 178 -10.65 9.19 -5.16
CA ASP A 178 -9.37 8.67 -4.65
C ASP A 178 -8.37 8.48 -5.79
N ILE A 179 -8.81 7.97 -6.97
CA ILE A 179 -7.96 7.92 -8.15
C ILE A 179 -7.50 9.33 -8.53
N GLY A 180 -8.39 10.32 -8.50
CA GLY A 180 -8.03 11.73 -8.71
C GLY A 180 -6.95 12.21 -7.74
N ASN A 181 -7.10 11.89 -6.46
CA ASN A 181 -6.09 12.16 -5.42
C ASN A 181 -4.82 11.30 -5.56
N LEU A 182 -4.78 10.32 -6.46
CA LEU A 182 -3.61 9.49 -6.74
C LEU A 182 -2.87 9.97 -8.00
N VAL A 183 -3.58 10.54 -8.98
CA VAL A 183 -3.05 10.97 -10.29
C VAL A 183 -3.11 12.49 -10.52
N ASP A 184 -3.33 13.26 -9.46
CA ASP A 184 -3.35 14.72 -9.44
C ASP A 184 -4.38 15.32 -10.41
N ALA A 185 -5.60 14.77 -10.36
CA ALA A 185 -6.69 15.15 -11.26
C ALA A 185 -8.04 15.24 -10.54
N SER A 186 -8.96 16.02 -11.12
CA SER A 186 -10.34 16.06 -10.62
C SER A 186 -11.05 14.74 -10.90
N ARG A 187 -12.09 14.45 -10.11
CA ARG A 187 -12.96 13.28 -10.33
C ARG A 187 -13.56 13.28 -11.74
N GLU A 188 -13.96 14.43 -12.25
CA GLU A 188 -14.53 14.61 -13.59
C GLU A 188 -13.49 14.28 -14.67
N SER A 189 -12.24 14.70 -14.46
CA SER A 189 -11.13 14.42 -15.37
C SER A 189 -10.82 12.92 -15.41
N VAL A 190 -10.78 12.25 -14.26
CA VAL A 190 -10.62 10.79 -14.19
C VAL A 190 -11.76 10.07 -14.91
N ASN A 191 -13.01 10.50 -14.70
CA ASN A 191 -14.17 9.90 -15.37
C ASN A 191 -14.10 10.07 -16.90
N ARG A 192 -13.73 11.26 -17.39
CA ARG A 192 -13.50 11.51 -18.82
C ARG A 192 -12.42 10.58 -19.39
N LEU A 193 -11.27 10.48 -18.72
CA LEU A 193 -10.16 9.63 -19.18
C LEU A 193 -10.52 8.13 -19.18
N LEU A 194 -11.25 7.66 -18.16
CA LEU A 194 -11.77 6.29 -18.15
C LEU A 194 -12.74 6.05 -19.32
N SER A 195 -13.59 7.03 -19.64
CA SER A 195 -14.50 6.97 -20.77
C SER A 195 -13.77 6.92 -22.12
N GLU A 196 -12.68 7.69 -22.26
CA GLU A 196 -11.81 7.63 -23.44
C GLU A 196 -11.16 6.25 -23.60
N LEU A 197 -10.61 5.68 -22.52
CA LEU A 197 -10.02 4.32 -22.56
C LEU A 197 -11.05 3.24 -22.90
N MET A 198 -12.31 3.40 -22.50
CA MET A 198 -13.41 2.51 -22.90
C MET A 198 -13.75 2.65 -24.39
N ASN A 199 -13.88 3.89 -24.88
CA ASN A 199 -14.18 4.16 -26.29
C ASN A 199 -13.07 3.67 -27.22
N ASP A 200 -11.82 3.76 -26.77
CA ASP A 200 -10.64 3.23 -27.47
C ASP A 200 -10.54 1.69 -27.41
N GLY A 201 -11.45 1.01 -26.70
CA GLY A 201 -11.45 -0.45 -26.56
C GLY A 201 -10.28 -0.99 -25.73
N ILE A 202 -9.63 -0.14 -24.92
CA ILE A 202 -8.47 -0.51 -24.11
C ILE A 202 -8.91 -1.17 -22.81
N ILE A 203 -10.01 -0.68 -22.23
CA ILE A 203 -10.64 -1.24 -21.04
C ILE A 203 -12.13 -1.46 -21.26
N ARG A 204 -12.72 -2.34 -20.47
CA ARG A 204 -14.17 -2.43 -20.25
C ARG A 204 -14.46 -2.06 -18.81
N MET A 205 -15.57 -1.37 -18.56
CA MET A 205 -15.99 -1.05 -17.20
C MET A 205 -17.49 -1.30 -17.00
N GLU A 206 -17.82 -2.03 -15.94
CA GLU A 206 -19.19 -2.28 -15.48
C GLU A 206 -19.31 -1.86 -14.01
N GLY A 207 -19.85 -0.66 -13.76
CA GLY A 207 -19.86 -0.05 -12.44
C GLY A 207 -18.45 0.21 -11.92
N ARG A 208 -17.97 -0.59 -10.97
CA ARG A 208 -16.59 -0.53 -10.44
C ARG A 208 -15.69 -1.64 -10.97
N LYS A 209 -16.24 -2.59 -11.71
CA LYS A 209 -15.49 -3.69 -12.30
C LYS A 209 -14.78 -3.19 -13.55
N ILE A 210 -13.48 -3.40 -13.64
CA ILE A 210 -12.65 -3.05 -14.79
C ILE A 210 -12.05 -4.34 -15.35
N GLU A 211 -12.02 -4.44 -16.68
CA GLU A 211 -11.28 -5.45 -17.42
C GLU A 211 -10.32 -4.73 -18.38
N ILE A 212 -9.04 -5.07 -18.32
CA ILE A 212 -8.03 -4.59 -19.28
C ILE A 212 -8.10 -5.46 -20.53
N LEU A 213 -8.65 -4.91 -21.62
CA LEU A 213 -8.82 -5.61 -22.90
C LEU A 213 -7.53 -5.58 -23.74
N ASN A 214 -6.80 -4.46 -23.69
CA ASN A 214 -5.57 -4.28 -24.45
C ASN A 214 -4.44 -3.73 -23.56
N LYS A 215 -3.75 -4.67 -22.92
CA LYS A 215 -2.63 -4.37 -22.02
C LYS A 215 -1.48 -3.65 -22.72
N SER A 216 -1.15 -4.03 -23.96
CA SER A 216 -0.05 -3.43 -24.72
C SER A 216 -0.30 -1.94 -25.02
N SER A 217 -1.52 -1.59 -25.44
CA SER A 217 -1.90 -0.18 -25.63
C SER A 217 -1.88 0.59 -24.32
N LEU A 218 -2.34 0.00 -23.22
CA LEU A 218 -2.30 0.63 -21.90
C LEU A 218 -0.86 0.88 -21.43
N GLN A 219 0.06 -0.05 -21.67
CA GLN A 219 1.49 0.11 -21.41
C GLN A 219 2.11 1.22 -22.25
N LEU A 220 1.72 1.35 -23.53
CA LEU A 220 2.20 2.43 -24.38
C LEU A 220 1.74 3.81 -23.87
N ILE A 221 0.49 3.91 -23.40
CA ILE A 221 -0.04 5.12 -22.77
C ILE A 221 0.72 5.43 -21.47
N SER A 222 0.97 4.42 -20.65
CA SER A 222 1.77 4.55 -19.42
C SER A 222 3.18 5.08 -19.71
N GLN A 223 3.83 4.62 -20.78
CA GLN A 223 5.21 5.01 -21.11
C GLN A 223 5.33 6.39 -21.75
N ASN A 224 4.38 6.77 -22.61
CA ASN A 224 4.48 7.97 -23.45
C ASN A 224 3.58 9.12 -22.99
N GLY A 225 2.66 8.87 -22.07
CA GLY A 225 1.63 9.81 -21.65
C GLY A 225 1.97 10.56 -20.39
#